data_AF-A0A957LVK4-F1
#
_entry.id   AF-A0A957LVK4-F1
#
_cell.length_a   1.000
_cell.length_b   1.000
_cell.length_c   1.000
_cell.angle_alpha   90.00
_cell.angle_beta   90.00
_cell.angle_gamma   90.00
#
_symmetry.space_group_name_H-M   'P 1'
#
loop_
_entity.id
_entity.type
_entity.pdbx_description
1 polymer ?
#
loop_
_entity_poly.entity_id
_entity_poly.type
_entity_poly.pdbx_seq_one_letter_code
_entity_poly.pdbx_strand_id
1 'polypeptide(L)'
;MQPVNQPSPRANVKPLTHWLIYRGYSVRFHARNRDRVTGVITTPDGTADFVYDPANLVVTLPDERIRINEHGWELEKEALDA
;
A
#
# COMPACT_ATOMS: atom_id res chain seq x y z
N MET A 1 36.59 1.82 -10.26
CA MET A 1 35.69 1.90 -9.09
C MET A 1 34.30 1.52 -9.56
N GLN A 2 33.76 0.39 -9.10
CA GLN A 2 32.36 0.04 -9.36
C GLN A 2 31.49 0.79 -8.35
N PRO A 3 30.32 1.34 -8.73
CA PRO A 3 29.44 1.96 -7.77
C PRO A 3 28.96 0.91 -6.78
N VAL A 4 29.11 1.21 -5.49
CA VAL A 4 28.59 0.40 -4.39
C VAL A 4 27.07 0.38 -4.56
N ASN A 5 26.49 -0.79 -4.79
CA ASN A 5 25.03 -0.99 -4.77
C ASN A 5 24.53 -0.72 -3.34
N GLN A 6 24.30 0.55 -3.02
CA GLN A 6 23.57 0.93 -1.84
C GLN A 6 22.13 0.39 -2.01
N PRO A 7 21.65 -0.49 -1.11
CA PRO A 7 20.25 -0.88 -1.16
C PRO A 7 19.42 0.39 -1.00
N SER A 8 18.69 0.77 -2.04
CA SER A 8 17.72 1.87 -1.96
C SER A 8 16.80 1.61 -0.75
N PRO A 9 16.49 2.64 0.06
CA PRO A 9 15.67 2.42 1.25
C PRO A 9 14.35 1.79 0.82
N ARG A 10 14.06 0.60 1.34
CA ARG A 10 12.82 -0.13 1.05
C ARG A 10 11.63 0.77 1.39
N ALA A 11 10.63 0.86 0.51
CA ALA A 11 9.45 1.71 0.71
C ALA A 11 8.87 1.61 2.12
N ASN A 12 8.52 2.73 2.74
CA ASN A 12 7.90 2.71 4.06
C ASN A 12 6.45 2.20 3.96
N VAL A 13 6.19 1.00 4.49
CA VAL A 13 4.85 0.39 4.51
C VAL A 13 4.14 0.57 5.84
N LYS A 14 4.74 1.25 6.83
CA LYS A 14 4.12 1.43 8.15
C LYS A 14 2.73 2.08 8.08
N PRO A 15 2.50 3.15 7.30
CA PRO A 15 1.17 3.74 7.17
C PRO A 15 0.15 2.74 6.61
N LEU A 16 0.52 2.02 5.54
CA LEU A 16 -0.30 0.96 4.94
C LEU A 16 -0.63 -0.14 5.96
N THR A 17 0.35 -0.62 6.72
CA THR A 17 0.14 -1.68 7.72
C THR A 17 -0.80 -1.22 8.84
N HIS A 18 -0.67 0.01 9.33
CA HIS A 18 -1.62 0.55 10.31
C HIS A 18 -3.03 0.60 9.76
N TRP A 19 -3.19 1.12 8.55
CA TRP A 19 -4.49 1.18 7.86
C TRP A 19 -5.16 -0.20 7.77
N LEU A 20 -4.39 -1.23 7.39
CA LEU A 20 -4.87 -2.62 7.32
C LEU A 20 -5.29 -3.17 8.68
N ILE A 21 -4.47 -2.96 9.72
CA ILE A 21 -4.75 -3.44 11.09
C ILE A 21 -6.03 -2.81 11.64
N TYR A 22 -6.22 -1.50 11.45
CA TYR A 22 -7.42 -0.80 11.93
C TYR A 22 -8.70 -1.29 11.27
N ARG A 23 -8.60 -1.81 10.03
CA ARG A 23 -9.73 -2.43 9.32
C ARG A 23 -9.88 -3.94 9.61
N GLY A 24 -8.97 -4.54 10.38
CA GLY A 24 -8.97 -5.99 10.63
C GLY A 24 -8.58 -6.81 9.39
N TYR A 25 -7.90 -6.20 8.42
CA TYR A 25 -7.47 -6.85 7.18
C TYR A 25 -6.12 -7.54 7.35
N SER A 26 -5.88 -8.59 6.56
CA SER A 26 -4.57 -9.23 6.44
C SER A 26 -3.92 -8.88 5.11
N VAL A 27 -2.59 -8.98 5.01
CA VAL A 27 -1.86 -8.65 3.77
C VAL A 27 -0.77 -9.66 3.46
N ARG A 28 -0.61 -9.95 2.16
CA ARG A 28 0.54 -10.65 1.60
C ARG A 28 1.22 -9.74 0.60
N PHE A 29 2.46 -9.33 0.88
CA PHE A 29 3.26 -8.53 -0.05
C PHE A 29 3.83 -9.41 -1.18
N HIS A 30 3.74 -8.93 -2.42
CA HIS A 30 4.38 -9.54 -3.59
C HIS A 30 5.68 -8.82 -3.96
N ALA A 31 5.62 -7.48 -4.05
CA ALA A 31 6.79 -6.66 -4.36
C ALA A 31 6.81 -5.41 -3.48
N ARG A 32 8.02 -4.97 -3.12
CA ARG A 32 8.25 -3.74 -2.35
C ARG A 32 9.50 -3.04 -2.87
N ASN A 33 9.30 -2.07 -3.75
CA ASN A 33 10.33 -1.14 -4.19
C ASN A 33 10.02 0.26 -3.67
N ARG A 34 10.89 1.24 -3.91
CA ARG A 34 10.77 2.60 -3.36
C ARG A 34 9.48 3.31 -3.79
N ASP A 35 9.05 3.09 -5.02
CA ASP A 35 7.98 3.85 -5.67
C ASP A 35 6.64 3.13 -5.59
N ARG A 36 6.66 1.81 -5.36
CA ARG A 36 5.47 0.96 -5.41
C ARG A 36 5.61 -0.27 -4.54
N VAL A 37 4.54 -0.57 -3.82
CA VAL A 37 4.34 -1.81 -3.09
C VAL A 37 3.10 -2.49 -3.63
N THR A 38 3.16 -3.79 -3.88
CA THR A 38 2.03 -4.57 -4.40
C THR A 38 1.84 -5.84 -3.59
N GLY A 39 0.64 -6.40 -3.67
CA GLY A 39 0.31 -7.64 -3.00
C GLY A 39 -1.19 -7.88 -3.01
N VAL A 40 -1.62 -8.73 -2.09
CA VAL A 40 -3.02 -9.08 -1.88
C VAL A 40 -3.43 -8.66 -0.47
N ILE A 41 -4.59 -8.02 -0.36
CA ILE A 41 -5.28 -7.77 0.90
C ILE A 41 -6.40 -8.80 1.04
N THR A 42 -6.51 -9.36 2.23
CA THR A 42 -7.64 -10.21 2.63
C THR A 42 -8.56 -9.41 3.53
N THR A 43 -9.80 -9.24 3.06
CA THR A 43 -10.92 -8.61 3.77
C THR A 43 -11.95 -9.69 4.17
N PRO A 44 -12.93 -9.37 5.02
CA PRO A 44 -14.04 -10.28 5.29
C PRO A 44 -14.83 -10.71 4.05
N ASP A 45 -14.92 -9.85 3.04
CA ASP A 45 -15.68 -10.08 1.81
C ASP A 45 -14.90 -10.83 0.73
N GLY A 46 -13.59 -11.03 0.93
CA GLY A 46 -12.72 -11.72 0.00
C GLY A 46 -11.32 -11.11 -0.13
N THR A 47 -10.60 -11.52 -1.17
CA THR A 47 -9.24 -11.05 -1.45
C THR A 47 -9.20 -10.10 -2.64
N ALA A 48 -8.42 -9.03 -2.54
CA ALA A 48 -8.20 -8.08 -3.61
C ALA A 48 -6.71 -7.79 -3.79
N ASP A 49 -6.26 -7.70 -5.04
CA ASP A 49 -4.95 -7.15 -5.37
C ASP A 49 -4.89 -5.67 -5.01
N PHE A 50 -3.74 -5.20 -4.54
CA PHE A 50 -3.54 -3.80 -4.24
C PHE A 50 -2.23 -3.27 -4.80
N VAL A 51 -2.22 -1.94 -4.95
CA VAL A 51 -1.05 -1.14 -5.24
C VAL A 51 -0.96 -0.04 -4.20
N TYR A 52 0.20 0.14 -3.61
CA TYR A 52 0.47 1.23 -2.68
C TYR A 52 1.61 2.10 -3.19
N ASP A 53 1.35 3.39 -3.31
CA ASP A 53 2.31 4.46 -3.58
C ASP A 53 2.79 5.03 -2.23
N PRO A 54 4.04 4.75 -1.83
CA PRO A 54 4.59 5.21 -0.56
C PRO A 54 4.93 6.69 -0.52
N ALA A 55 5.12 7.32 -1.68
CA ALA A 55 5.47 8.74 -1.78
C ALA A 55 4.22 9.61 -1.58
N ASN A 56 3.09 9.17 -2.12
CA ASN A 56 1.82 9.90 -2.04
C ASN A 56 0.85 9.34 -0.98
N LEU A 57 1.22 8.23 -0.32
CA LEU A 57 0.39 7.54 0.68
C LEU A 57 -0.98 7.14 0.12
N VAL A 58 -0.97 6.54 -1.07
CA VAL A 58 -2.19 6.12 -1.78
C VAL A 58 -2.26 4.61 -1.89
N VAL A 59 -3.35 4.03 -1.45
CA VAL A 59 -3.73 2.63 -1.70
C VAL A 59 -4.70 2.59 -2.87
N THR A 60 -4.41 1.80 -3.87
CA THR A 60 -5.31 1.52 -5.01
C THR A 60 -5.74 0.07 -4.91
N LEU A 61 -7.05 -0.12 -4.85
CA LEU A 61 -7.76 -1.39 -4.95
C LEU A 61 -8.45 -1.46 -6.33
N PRO A 62 -9.05 -2.59 -6.72
CA PRO A 62 -9.70 -2.72 -8.02
C PRO A 62 -10.77 -1.65 -8.28
N ASP A 63 -11.56 -1.35 -7.25
CA ASP A 63 -12.76 -0.50 -7.39
C ASP A 63 -12.59 0.88 -6.75
N GLU A 64 -11.46 1.14 -6.10
CA GLU A 64 -11.28 2.37 -5.32
C GLU A 64 -9.83 2.79 -5.13
N ARG A 65 -9.67 4.09 -4.92
CA ARG A 65 -8.42 4.74 -4.56
C ARG A 65 -8.58 5.46 -3.24
N ILE A 66 -7.66 5.21 -2.31
CA ILE A 66 -7.73 5.67 -0.93
C ILE A 66 -6.45 6.41 -0.61
N ARG A 67 -6.56 7.66 -0.15
CA ARG A 67 -5.42 8.42 0.38
C ARG A 67 -5.41 8.27 1.90
N ILE A 68 -4.26 7.90 2.44
CA ILE A 68 -4.03 7.78 3.88
C ILE A 68 -2.98 8.80 4.35
N ASN A 69 -2.95 9.09 5.65
CA ASN A 69 -1.85 9.84 6.26
C ASN A 69 -0.76 8.90 6.81
N GLU A 70 0.31 9.47 7.37
CA GLU A 70 1.45 8.72 7.93
C GLU A 70 1.08 7.82 9.14
N HIS A 71 -0.08 8.06 9.75
CA HIS A 71 -0.63 7.26 10.84
C HIS A 71 -1.52 6.11 10.34
N GLY A 72 -1.81 6.04 9.05
CA GLY A 72 -2.69 5.02 8.45
C GLY A 72 -4.17 5.38 8.52
N TRP A 73 -4.51 6.64 8.73
CA TRP A 73 -5.91 7.10 8.74
C TRP A 73 -6.31 7.51 7.33
N GLU A 74 -7.53 7.16 6.94
CA GLU A 74 -8.10 7.58 5.66
C GLU A 74 -8.38 9.07 5.66
N LEU A 75 -7.94 9.74 4.60
CA LEU A 75 -8.21 11.15 4.35
C LEU A 75 -9.27 11.30 3.27
N GLU A 76 -9.10 10.55 2.17
CA GLU A 76 -9.96 10.61 0.98
C GLU A 76 -10.16 9.20 0.43
N LYS A 77 -11.34 8.99 -0.14
CA LYS A 77 -11.71 7.77 -0.84
C LYS A 77 -12.47 8.14 -2.11
N GLU A 78 -11.98 7.64 -3.24
CA GLU A 78 -12.54 7.85 -4.57
C GLU A 78 -12.89 6.48 -5.17
N ALA A 79 -14.11 6.35 -5.68
CA ALA A 79 -14.51 5.17 -6.44
C ALA A 79 -13.86 5.21 -7.83
N LEU A 80 -13.35 4.09 -8.30
CA LEU A 80 -12.87 3.93 -9.67
C LEU A 80 -14.02 3.29 -10.46
N ASP A 81 -14.62 4.05 -11.37
CA ASP A 81 -15.60 3.51 -12.32
C ASP A 81 -14.87 2.52 -13.26
N ALA A 82 -15.12 1.23 -13.06
CA ALA A 82 -14.55 0.14 -13.84
C ALA A 82 -15.30 -0.11 -15.16
#